data_AF-A0A6J7TEX2-F1
#
_entry.id   AF-A0A6J7TEX2-F1
#
_cell.length_a   1.000
_cell.length_b   1.000
_cell.length_c   1.000
_cell.angle_alpha   90.00
_cell.angle_beta   90.00
_cell.angle_gamma   90.00
#
_symmetry.space_group_name_H-M   'P 1'
#
loop_
_entity.id
_entity.type
_entity.pdbx_description
1 polymer ?
#
loop_
_entity_poly.entity_id
_entity_poly.type
_entity_poly.pdbx_seq_one_letter_code
_entity_poly.pdbx_strand_id
1 'polypeptide(L)'
;MIIGSIVFALSAAALLFDPTAFVDYIGLTANESLVWSFRLTAILLIALATHMATTSRNAADPAFRRAAVVMVFVSAALSALTYLAPGTATTGRWIFVGIGAGFAALYVITLPIKSIGYKEDLTTSA
;
A
#
# COMPACT_ATOMS: atom_id res chain seq x y z
N MET A 1 4.91 -3.89 -7.38
CA MET A 1 4.43 -2.50 -7.20
C MET A 1 3.14 -2.22 -7.96
N ILE A 2 2.94 -2.71 -9.20
CA ILE A 2 1.67 -2.51 -9.96
C ILE A 2 0.43 -2.96 -9.19
N ILE A 3 0.42 -4.16 -8.61
CA ILE A 3 -0.72 -4.65 -7.83
C ILE A 3 -1.07 -3.69 -6.68
N GLY A 4 -0.05 -3.19 -5.98
CA GLY A 4 -0.21 -2.17 -4.94
C GLY A 4 -0.82 -0.87 -5.45
N SER A 5 -0.40 -0.38 -6.63
CA SER A 5 -1.00 0.83 -7.22
C SER A 5 -2.48 0.68 -7.52
N ILE A 6 -2.92 -0.50 -7.96
CA ILE A 6 -4.34 -0.76 -8.25
C ILE A 6 -5.15 -0.76 -6.95
N VAL A 7 -4.66 -1.43 -5.90
CA VAL A 7 -5.33 -1.46 -4.59
C VAL A 7 -5.43 -0.06 -4.00
N PHE A 8 -4.39 0.76 -4.11
CA PHE A 8 -4.42 2.15 -3.64
C PHE A 8 -5.38 3.02 -4.46
N ALA A 9 -5.44 2.85 -5.78
CA ALA A 9 -6.40 3.58 -6.61
C ALA A 9 -7.85 3.23 -6.27
N LEU A 10 -8.16 1.94 -6.06
CA LEU A 10 -9.49 1.49 -5.65
C LEU A 10 -9.84 1.99 -4.24
N SER A 11 -8.88 1.93 -3.30
CA SER A 11 -9.06 2.45 -1.95
C SER A 11 -9.32 3.96 -1.96
N ALA A 12 -8.60 4.71 -2.81
CA ALA A 12 -8.83 6.13 -2.98
C ALA A 12 -10.23 6.44 -3.49
N ALA A 13 -10.73 5.69 -4.48
CA ALA A 13 -12.09 5.88 -4.98
C ALA A 13 -13.12 5.66 -3.86
N ALA A 14 -12.98 4.59 -3.06
CA ALA A 14 -13.88 4.33 -1.93
C ALA A 14 -13.86 5.49 -0.91
N LEU A 15 -12.68 5.96 -0.52
CA LEU A 15 -12.52 7.06 0.45
C LEU A 15 -13.01 8.42 -0.07
N LEU A 16 -12.97 8.63 -1.39
CA LEU A 16 -13.38 9.91 -1.99
C LEU A 16 -14.90 10.02 -2.15
N PHE A 17 -15.54 8.95 -2.65
CA PHE A 17 -16.96 8.96 -3.01
C PHE A 17 -17.87 8.56 -1.86
N ASP A 18 -17.51 7.55 -1.06
CA ASP A 18 -18.30 7.11 0.09
C ASP A 18 -17.41 6.80 1.31
N PRO A 19 -16.79 7.83 1.91
CA PRO A 19 -15.95 7.67 3.09
C PRO A 19 -16.72 7.10 4.29
N THR A 20 -18.01 7.39 4.42
CA THR A 20 -18.85 6.91 5.52
C THR A 20 -19.03 5.39 5.48
N ALA A 21 -19.38 4.83 4.32
CA ALA A 21 -19.49 3.39 4.18
C ALA A 21 -18.16 2.68 4.44
N PHE A 22 -17.04 3.29 4.01
CA PHE A 22 -15.71 2.73 4.30
C PHE A 22 -15.40 2.73 5.81
N VAL A 23 -15.65 3.85 6.50
CA VAL A 23 -15.44 3.99 7.94
C VAL A 23 -16.21 2.92 8.71
N ASP A 24 -17.49 2.75 8.39
CA ASP A 24 -18.33 1.73 9.02
C ASP A 24 -17.86 0.31 8.66
N TYR A 25 -17.44 0.09 7.40
CA TYR A 25 -16.91 -1.18 6.93
C TYR A 25 -15.66 -1.63 7.69
N ILE A 26 -14.77 -0.71 8.08
CA ILE A 26 -13.60 -1.01 8.91
C ILE A 26 -13.86 -0.93 10.42
N GLY A 27 -15.12 -0.72 10.82
CA GLY A 27 -15.55 -0.74 12.23
C GLY A 27 -15.19 0.51 13.02
N LEU A 28 -15.01 1.65 12.34
CA LEU A 28 -14.84 2.95 12.98
C LEU A 28 -16.19 3.68 13.05
N THR A 29 -16.31 4.65 13.95
CA THR A 29 -17.50 5.52 14.04
C THR A 29 -17.26 6.78 13.22
N ALA A 30 -18.12 7.03 12.23
CA ALA A 30 -18.02 8.22 11.40
C ALA A 30 -18.32 9.50 12.18
N ASN A 31 -17.46 10.49 11.99
CA ASN A 31 -17.70 11.87 12.37
C ASN A 31 -17.14 12.78 11.26
N GLU A 32 -17.55 14.04 11.24
CA GLU A 32 -17.20 14.97 10.16
C GLU A 32 -15.68 15.12 9.96
N SER A 33 -14.91 15.23 11.06
CA SER A 33 -13.45 15.35 11.00
C SER A 33 -12.79 14.10 10.41
N LEU A 34 -13.25 12.92 10.79
CA LEU A 34 -12.74 11.64 10.27
C LEU A 34 -13.07 11.46 8.79
N VAL A 35 -14.30 11.81 8.38
CA VAL A 35 -14.75 11.75 6.99
C VAL A 35 -13.89 12.64 6.10
N TRP A 36 -13.64 13.89 6.49
CA TRP A 36 -12.77 14.79 5.74
C TRP A 36 -11.31 14.34 5.73
N SER A 37 -10.82 13.78 6.84
CA SER A 37 -9.48 13.19 6.90
C SER A 37 -9.31 12.04 5.91
N PHE A 38 -10.34 11.20 5.76
CA PHE A 38 -10.34 10.13 4.76
C PHE A 38 -10.40 10.65 3.32
N ARG A 39 -11.16 11.71 3.04
CA ARG A 39 -11.15 12.35 1.71
C ARG A 39 -9.79 12.93 1.35
N LEU A 40 -9.11 13.59 2.30
CA LEU A 40 -7.74 14.07 2.07
C LEU A 40 -6.77 12.91 1.86
N THR A 41 -6.92 11.83 2.63
CA THR A 41 -6.14 10.59 2.44
C THR A 41 -6.40 9.98 1.07
N ALA A 42 -7.62 10.06 0.53
CA ALA A 42 -7.93 9.60 -0.82
C ALA A 42 -7.07 10.30 -1.88
N ILE A 43 -6.88 11.62 -1.77
CA ILE A 43 -6.03 12.38 -2.69
C ILE A 43 -4.57 11.92 -2.60
N LEU A 44 -4.08 11.68 -1.38
CA LEU A 44 -2.74 11.13 -1.16
C LEU A 44 -2.58 9.73 -1.77
N LEU A 45 -3.61 8.88 -1.66
CA LEU A 45 -3.60 7.54 -2.26
C LEU A 45 -3.61 7.59 -3.80
N ILE A 46 -4.29 8.55 -4.43
CA ILE A 46 -4.22 8.75 -5.90
C ILE A 46 -2.79 9.10 -6.33
N ALA A 47 -2.16 10.05 -5.62
CA ALA A 47 -0.79 10.44 -5.89
C ALA A 47 0.18 9.25 -5.70
N LEU A 48 0.00 8.49 -4.61
CA LEU A 48 0.82 7.33 -4.29
C LEU A 48 0.63 6.18 -5.29
N ALA A 49 -0.60 5.90 -5.71
CA ALA A 49 -0.92 4.92 -6.75
C ALA A 49 -0.21 5.26 -8.06
N THR A 50 -0.29 6.54 -8.48
CA THR A 50 0.40 7.03 -9.67
C THR A 50 1.90 6.90 -9.54
N HIS A 51 2.48 7.33 -8.41
CA HIS A 51 3.91 7.23 -8.13
C HIS A 51 4.40 5.78 -8.14
N MET A 52 3.62 4.85 -7.59
CA MET A 52 3.96 3.42 -7.60
C MET A 52 3.88 2.82 -9.00
N ALA A 53 2.88 3.19 -9.80
CA ALA A 53 2.73 2.72 -11.17
C ALA A 53 3.87 3.21 -12.06
N THR A 54 4.26 4.49 -11.95
CA THR A 54 5.39 5.05 -12.71
C THR A 54 6.72 4.46 -12.26
N THR A 55 6.96 4.36 -10.95
CA THR A 55 8.17 3.72 -10.38
C THR A 55 8.30 2.28 -10.86
N SER A 56 7.18 1.54 -10.93
CA SER A 56 7.21 0.14 -11.37
C SER A 56 7.58 -0.06 -12.83
N ARG A 57 7.41 0.95 -13.69
CA ARG A 57 7.66 0.86 -15.13
C ARG A 57 8.95 1.53 -15.55
N ASN A 58 9.31 2.64 -14.90
CA ASN A 58 10.30 3.58 -15.43
C ASN A 58 11.52 3.75 -14.52
N ALA A 59 11.50 3.24 -13.28
CA ALA A 59 12.63 3.43 -12.37
C ALA A 59 13.76 2.44 -12.64
N ALA A 60 15.00 2.94 -12.63
CA ALA A 60 16.19 2.09 -12.64
C ALA A 60 16.25 1.19 -11.40
N ASP A 61 16.93 0.05 -11.51
CA ASP A 61 16.92 -0.99 -10.47
C ASP A 61 17.31 -0.52 -9.05
N PRO A 62 18.35 0.31 -8.85
CA PRO A 62 18.66 0.81 -7.51
C PRO A 62 17.55 1.65 -6.90
N ALA A 63 16.89 2.50 -7.71
CA ALA A 63 15.79 3.36 -7.26
C ALA A 63 14.54 2.54 -6.97
N PHE A 64 14.20 1.59 -7.84
CA PHE A 64 13.11 0.64 -7.63
C PHE A 64 13.31 -0.16 -6.33
N ARG A 65 14.54 -0.65 -6.07
CA ARG A 65 14.84 -1.44 -4.88
C ARG A 65 14.64 -0.63 -3.60
N ARG A 66 15.10 0.62 -3.56
CA ARG A 66 14.86 1.51 -2.42
C ARG A 66 13.36 1.74 -2.18
N ALA A 67 12.59 1.99 -3.23
CA ALA A 67 11.15 2.14 -3.13
C ALA A 67 10.47 0.86 -2.60
N ALA A 68 10.86 -0.31 -3.09
CA ALA A 68 10.33 -1.59 -2.63
C ALA A 68 10.66 -1.87 -1.14
N VAL A 69 11.86 -1.53 -0.67
CA VAL A 69 12.24 -1.65 0.74
C VAL A 69 11.36 -0.77 1.63
N VAL A 70 11.15 0.50 1.25
CA VAL A 70 10.24 1.40 1.97
C VAL A 70 8.83 0.81 2.03
N MET A 71 8.35 0.22 0.92
CA MET A 71 7.02 -0.38 0.85
C MET A 71 6.83 -1.57 1.79
N VAL A 72 7.89 -2.35 2.10
CA VAL A 72 7.81 -3.39 3.14
C VAL A 72 7.40 -2.78 4.47
N PHE A 73 8.10 -1.74 4.92
CA PHE A 73 7.84 -1.12 6.20
C PHE A 73 6.49 -0.41 6.24
N VAL A 74 6.13 0.31 5.18
CA VAL A 74 4.86 1.04 5.10
C VAL A 74 3.67 0.08 5.11
N SER A 75 3.72 -1.02 4.36
CA SER A 75 2.64 -2.00 4.33
C SER A 75 2.49 -2.78 5.64
N ALA A 76 3.61 -3.16 6.27
CA ALA A 76 3.59 -3.76 7.61
C ALA A 76 3.03 -2.79 8.66
N ALA A 77 3.46 -1.53 8.65
CA ALA A 77 2.95 -0.49 9.55
C ALA A 77 1.45 -0.24 9.32
N LEU A 78 1.00 -0.17 8.07
CA LEU A 78 -0.42 0.00 7.74
C LEU A 78 -1.26 -1.17 8.29
N SER A 79 -0.78 -2.41 8.12
CA SER A 79 -1.41 -3.60 8.69
C SER A 79 -1.48 -3.53 10.21
N ALA A 80 -0.37 -3.20 10.87
CA ALA A 80 -0.30 -3.11 12.32
C ALA A 80 -1.22 -2.01 12.87
N LEU A 81 -1.22 -0.82 12.26
CA LEU A 81 -2.10 0.28 12.66
C LEU A 81 -3.57 -0.01 12.40
N THR A 82 -3.90 -0.72 11.33
CA THR A 82 -5.28 -1.15 11.04
C THR A 82 -5.76 -2.18 12.08
N TYR A 83 -4.88 -3.08 12.51
CA TYR A 83 -5.17 -4.03 13.58
C TYR A 83 -5.37 -3.34 14.92
N LEU A 84 -4.52 -2.36 15.25
CA LEU A 84 -4.55 -1.60 16.51
C LEU A 84 -5.60 -0.48 16.51
N ALA A 85 -6.30 -0.25 15.40
CA ALA A 85 -7.28 0.82 15.30
C ALA A 85 -8.40 0.65 16.35
N PRO A 86 -8.87 1.73 16.99
CA PRO A 86 -10.01 1.65 17.91
C PRO A 86 -11.29 1.20 17.19
N GLY A 87 -12.33 0.79 17.91
CA GLY A 87 -13.62 0.40 17.32
C GLY A 87 -13.79 -1.11 17.15
N THR A 88 -14.78 -1.51 16.33
CA THR A 88 -15.21 -2.90 16.20
C THR A 88 -14.35 -3.68 15.21
N ALA A 89 -14.02 -4.93 15.54
CA ALA A 89 -13.26 -5.80 14.66
C ALA A 89 -14.17 -6.42 13.58
N THR A 90 -14.51 -5.64 12.56
CA THR A 90 -15.34 -6.08 11.43
C THR A 90 -14.58 -6.97 10.46
N THR A 91 -15.30 -7.71 9.61
CA THR A 91 -14.69 -8.46 8.49
C THR A 91 -13.86 -7.56 7.57
N GLY A 92 -14.33 -6.35 7.31
CA GLY A 92 -13.61 -5.37 6.48
C GLY A 92 -12.26 -4.98 7.07
N ARG A 93 -12.18 -4.80 8.40
CA ARG A 93 -10.91 -4.54 9.09
C ARG A 93 -9.92 -5.67 8.86
N TRP A 94 -10.34 -6.92 9.06
CA TRP A 94 -9.46 -8.08 8.87
C TRP A 94 -8.97 -8.24 7.44
N ILE A 95 -9.81 -7.91 6.45
CA ILE A 95 -9.40 -7.88 5.05
C ILE A 95 -8.27 -6.87 4.84
N PHE A 96 -8.38 -5.64 5.34
CA PHE A 96 -7.34 -4.62 5.17
C PHE A 96 -6.05 -4.93 5.94
N VAL A 97 -6.15 -5.54 7.14
CA VAL A 97 -4.99 -6.10 7.84
C VAL A 97 -4.31 -7.15 6.96
N GLY A 98 -5.08 -8.10 6.42
CA GLY A 98 -4.55 -9.14 5.54
C GLY A 98 -3.90 -8.59 4.26
N ILE A 99 -4.49 -7.57 3.65
CA ILE A 99 -3.93 -6.91 2.46
C ILE A 99 -2.59 -6.25 2.79
N GLY A 100 -2.51 -5.49 3.89
CA GLY A 100 -1.26 -4.83 4.31
C GLY A 100 -0.15 -5.84 4.60
N ALA A 101 -0.46 -6.88 5.39
CA ALA A 101 0.48 -7.96 5.70
C ALA A 101 0.90 -8.74 4.44
N GLY A 102 -0.05 -9.02 3.55
CA GLY A 102 0.19 -9.71 2.27
C GLY A 102 1.13 -8.92 1.36
N PHE A 103 0.93 -7.61 1.24
CA PHE A 103 1.87 -6.77 0.49
C PHE A 103 3.26 -6.74 1.13
N ALA A 104 3.36 -6.64 2.45
CA ALA A 104 4.65 -6.68 3.15
C ALA A 104 5.39 -7.99 2.83
N ALA A 105 4.71 -9.13 2.93
CA ALA A 105 5.26 -10.44 2.60
C ALA A 105 5.69 -10.53 1.13
N LEU A 106 4.85 -10.08 0.19
CA LEU A 106 5.17 -10.06 -1.24
C LEU A 106 6.43 -9.22 -1.53
N TYR A 107 6.57 -8.04 -0.93
CA TYR A 107 7.76 -7.22 -1.11
C TYR A 107 9.01 -7.90 -0.53
N VAL A 108 8.91 -8.51 0.66
CA VAL A 108 10.03 -9.24 1.28
C VAL A 108 10.47 -10.44 0.43
N ILE A 109 9.54 -11.19 -0.16
CA ILE A 109 9.86 -12.38 -0.97
C ILE A 109 10.46 -11.98 -2.32
N THR A 110 9.95 -10.92 -2.95
CA THR A 110 10.35 -10.54 -4.31
C THR A 110 11.64 -9.72 -4.37
N LEU A 111 11.98 -9.00 -3.30
CA LEU A 111 13.19 -8.17 -3.20
C LEU A 111 14.51 -8.98 -3.38
N PRO A 112 14.71 -10.12 -2.69
CA PRO A 112 15.91 -10.95 -2.86
C PRO A 112 16.05 -11.51 -4.27
N ILE A 113 14.95 -11.96 -4.87
CA ILE A 113 14.92 -12.54 -6.23
C ILE A 113 15.46 -11.53 -7.25
N LYS A 114 14.93 -10.29 -7.20
CA LYS A 114 15.40 -9.22 -8.09
C LYS A 114 16.86 -8.81 -7.80
N SER A 115 17.31 -8.94 -6.55
CA SER A 115 18.69 -8.61 -6.19
C SER A 115 19.72 -9.60 -6.72
N ILE A 116 19.35 -10.86 -6.97
CA ILE A 116 20.26 -11.86 -7.53
C ILE A 116 20.45 -11.60 -9.02
N GLY A 117 19.36 -11.43 -9.79
CA GLY A 117 19.44 -11.14 -11.23
C GLY A 117 20.26 -9.89 -11.56
N TYR A 118 20.12 -8.80 -10.78
CA TYR A 118 20.93 -7.59 -10.98
C TYR A 118 22.45 -7.84 -10.87
N LYS A 119 22.88 -8.74 -9.97
CA LYS A 119 24.30 -9.06 -9.83
C LYS A 119 24.81 -9.84 -11.03
N GLU A 120 23.99 -10.74 -11.58
CA GLU A 120 24.31 -11.55 -12.77
C GLU A 120 24.45 -10.67 -14.03
N ASP A 121 23.57 -9.67 -14.20
CA ASP A 121 23.62 -8.72 -15.31
C ASP A 121 24.90 -7.86 -15.28
N LEU A 122 25.32 -7.42 -14.10
CA LEU A 122 26.58 -6.69 -13.93
C LEU A 122 27.82 -7.56 -14.20
N THR A 123 27.79 -8.84 -13.84
CA THR A 123 28.92 -9.75 -14.11
C THR A 123 29.03 -10.17 -15.57
N THR A 124 27.93 -10.19 -16.31
CA THR A 124 27.92 -10.60 -17.73
C THR A 124 28.27 -9.45 -18.68
N SER A 125 28.21 -8.21 -18.20
CA SER A 125 28.51 -6.98 -18.97
C SER A 125 29.90 -6.40 -18.70
N ALA A 126 30.71 -7.04 -17.86
CA ALA A 126 32.11 -6.70 -17.56
C ALA A 126 33.07 -7.65 -18.29
#